data_AF-A0A4Y2CZP6-F1
#
_entry.id   AF-A0A4Y2CZP6-F1
#
_cell.length_a   1.000
_cell.length_b   1.000
_cell.length_c   1.000
_cell.angle_alpha   90.00
_cell.angle_beta   90.00
_cell.angle_gamma   90.00
#
_symmetry.space_group_name_H-M   'P 1'
#
loop_
_entity.id
_entity.type
_entity.pdbx_description
1 polymer ?
#
loop_
_entity_poly.entity_id
_entity_poly.type
_entity_poly.pdbx_seq_one_letter_code
_entity_poly.pdbx_strand_id
1 'polypeptide(L)'
;MLWAAVCFNCQKSLALLRVQNNLKTAKRHLPVIWSFEIFDGTVDFWWTVQHDNSSIHASNSTSQWLSSNMGSVLNGLVLSPDLNYIENVWGIFTNFVYQNSKQFSSVEVLELAIEDVWFELQPQLTLLT
;
A
#
# COMPACT_ATOMS: atom_id res chain seq x y z
N MET A 1 2.93 -6.51 9.28
CA MET A 1 1.83 -6.27 8.32
C MET A 1 2.37 -5.30 7.29
N LEU A 2 2.12 -5.55 6.01
CA LEU A 2 2.58 -4.63 4.95
C LEU A 2 1.46 -3.65 4.62
N TRP A 3 1.84 -2.42 4.34
CA TRP A 3 0.97 -1.47 3.66
C TRP A 3 1.73 -0.88 2.49
N ALA A 4 1.09 -0.80 1.33
CA ALA A 4 1.68 -0.20 0.15
C ALA A 4 0.63 0.62 -0.59
N ALA A 5 1.11 1.63 -1.31
CA ALA A 5 0.31 2.31 -2.30
C ALA A 5 1.07 2.32 -3.63
N VAL A 6 0.32 2.02 -4.70
CA VAL A 6 0.83 2.02 -6.06
C VAL A 6 0.01 3.00 -6.90
N CYS A 7 0.71 3.68 -7.80
CA CYS A 7 0.14 4.69 -8.66
C CYS A 7 0.73 4.50 -10.07
N PHE A 8 -0.12 4.63 -11.09
CA PHE A 8 0.31 4.52 -12.48
C PHE A 8 1.06 5.80 -12.88
N ASN A 9 2.32 5.67 -13.34
CA ASN A 9 3.21 6.79 -13.71
C ASN A 9 3.67 7.72 -12.57
N CYS A 10 3.53 7.32 -11.29
CA CYS A 10 3.90 8.12 -10.11
C CYS A 10 4.82 7.33 -9.18
N GLN A 11 5.37 8.02 -8.17
CA GLN A 11 6.17 7.44 -7.10
C GLN A 11 5.40 6.32 -6.37
N LYS A 12 6.07 5.20 -6.09
CA LYS A 12 5.49 4.00 -5.48
C LYS A 12 6.02 3.89 -4.06
N SER A 13 5.14 3.77 -3.08
CA SER A 13 5.48 3.79 -1.66
C SER A 13 5.21 2.44 -1.01
N LEU A 14 6.12 2.01 -0.14
CA LEU A 14 5.99 0.81 0.67
C LEU A 14 6.31 1.15 2.12
N ALA A 15 5.33 0.94 2.99
CA ALA A 15 5.49 1.11 4.42
C ALA A 15 5.45 -0.25 5.11
N LEU A 16 6.58 -0.64 5.71
CA LEU A 16 6.66 -1.78 6.61
C LEU A 16 6.05 -1.42 7.97
N LEU A 17 4.89 -1.99 8.29
CA LEU A 17 4.24 -1.77 9.58
C LEU A 17 4.53 -2.92 10.53
N ARG A 18 5.39 -2.67 11.51
CA ARG A 18 5.44 -3.47 12.73
C ARG A 18 4.23 -3.17 13.60
N VAL A 19 3.16 -3.93 13.38
CA VAL A 19 2.01 -3.91 14.29
C VAL A 19 2.40 -4.70 15.54
N GLN A 20 2.89 -4.01 16.57
CA GLN A 20 2.95 -4.57 17.92
C GLN A 20 1.52 -4.65 18.47
N ASN A 21 0.91 -5.84 18.36
CA ASN A 21 -0.28 -6.40 19.04
C ASN A 21 -1.26 -5.48 19.81
N ASN A 22 -1.54 -4.28 19.32
CA ASN A 22 -2.56 -3.41 19.90
C ASN A 22 -3.25 -2.59 18.80
N LEU A 23 -4.58 -2.72 18.74
CA LEU A 23 -5.49 -2.02 17.81
C LEU A 23 -5.32 -0.48 17.83
N LYS A 24 -4.75 0.08 18.91
CA LYS A 24 -4.45 1.50 19.06
C LYS A 24 -3.27 1.96 18.17
N THR A 25 -2.33 1.06 17.88
CA THR A 25 -1.13 1.34 17.09
C THR A 25 -1.50 1.49 15.60
N ALA A 26 -2.33 0.59 15.07
CA ALA A 26 -2.82 0.64 13.69
C ALA A 26 -3.52 1.97 13.35
N LYS A 27 -4.35 2.51 14.25
CA LYS A 27 -5.06 3.79 14.06
C LYS A 27 -4.14 5.01 14.01
N ARG A 28 -2.95 4.97 14.65
CA ARG A 28 -1.97 6.07 14.64
C ARG A 28 -1.06 6.07 13.42
N HIS A 29 -0.83 4.90 12.80
CA HIS A 29 0.05 4.81 11.63
C HIS A 29 -0.64 5.19 10.32
N LEU A 30 -1.96 5.07 10.22
CA LEU A 30 -2.69 5.37 8.98
C LEU A 30 -2.51 6.81 8.48
N PRO A 31 -2.64 7.87 9.28
CA PRO A 31 -2.39 9.22 8.77
C PRO A 31 -0.92 9.44 8.34
N VAL A 32 0.04 8.78 9.00
CA VAL A 32 1.48 8.88 8.73
C VAL A 32 1.85 8.21 7.41
N ILE A 33 1.26 7.05 7.15
CA ILE A 33 1.43 6.26 5.92
C ILE A 33 0.99 7.06 4.69
N TRP A 34 -0.10 7.81 4.80
CA TRP A 34 -0.65 8.58 3.68
C TRP A 34 0.12 9.88 3.43
N SER A 35 0.83 10.39 4.44
CA SER A 35 1.49 11.70 4.41
C SER A 35 2.97 11.65 4.04
N PHE A 36 3.64 10.49 4.09
CA PHE A 36 5.10 10.45 3.97
C PHE A 36 5.64 10.20 2.55
N GLU A 37 4.91 9.52 1.65
CA GLU A 37 5.56 9.00 0.42
C GLU A 37 4.75 9.07 -0.91
N ILE A 38 3.49 9.53 -0.92
CA ILE A 38 2.67 9.49 -2.15
C ILE A 38 2.70 10.81 -2.93
N PHE A 39 2.95 11.94 -2.27
CA PHE A 39 2.91 13.26 -2.91
C PHE A 39 4.12 14.08 -2.46
N ASP A 40 5.19 14.12 -3.25
CA ASP A 40 6.33 15.02 -2.98
C ASP A 40 5.99 16.52 -3.17
N GLY A 41 4.69 16.85 -3.33
CA GLY A 41 4.22 18.22 -3.43
C GLY A 41 4.39 18.86 -4.80
N THR A 42 4.85 18.14 -5.84
CA THR A 42 5.17 18.78 -7.14
C THR A 42 4.12 18.69 -8.24
N VAL A 43 2.93 18.13 -8.02
CA VAL A 43 1.91 18.02 -9.09
C VAL A 43 0.49 18.31 -8.60
N ASP A 44 -0.10 19.38 -9.14
CA ASP A 44 -1.52 19.80 -9.03
C ASP A 44 -2.48 18.80 -9.72
N PHE A 45 -2.35 17.51 -9.43
CA PHE A 45 -3.25 16.49 -9.92
C PHE A 45 -4.31 16.15 -8.87
N TRP A 46 -5.58 16.17 -9.28
CA TRP A 46 -6.69 15.69 -8.48
C TRP A 46 -6.68 14.16 -8.51
N TRP A 47 -5.91 13.56 -7.59
CA TRP A 47 -5.79 12.11 -7.50
C TRP A 47 -7.09 11.46 -7.08
N THR A 48 -7.40 10.33 -7.71
CA THR A 48 -8.49 9.44 -7.30
C THR A 48 -7.89 8.26 -6.56
N VAL A 49 -8.31 8.07 -5.30
CA VAL A 49 -7.80 6.98 -4.49
C VAL A 49 -8.77 5.82 -4.47
N GLN A 50 -8.23 4.63 -4.61
CA GLN A 50 -8.92 3.37 -4.40
C GLN A 50 -8.35 2.69 -3.16
N HIS A 51 -9.23 2.27 -2.25
CA HIS A 51 -8.85 1.44 -1.11
C HIS A 51 -9.98 0.46 -0.77
N ASP A 52 -9.64 -0.64 -0.13
CA ASP A 52 -10.62 -1.49 0.50
C ASP A 52 -11.15 -0.74 1.74
N ASN A 53 -12.46 -0.55 1.85
CA ASN A 53 -13.05 0.10 3.03
C ASN A 53 -13.05 -0.86 4.24
N SER A 54 -11.97 -1.61 4.43
CA SER A 54 -11.78 -2.50 5.57
C SER A 54 -11.90 -1.69 6.84
N SER A 55 -12.50 -2.25 7.88
CA SER A 55 -12.80 -1.54 9.14
C SER A 55 -11.55 -0.99 9.83
N ILE A 56 -10.37 -1.49 9.47
CA ILE A 56 -9.08 -0.97 9.94
C ILE A 56 -8.71 0.36 9.27
N HIS A 57 -9.18 0.61 8.03
CA HIS A 57 -8.96 1.81 7.24
C HIS A 57 -10.12 2.83 7.33
N ALA A 58 -11.29 2.41 7.78
CA ALA A 58 -12.49 3.24 7.94
C ALA A 58 -12.48 4.12 9.21
N SER A 59 -11.35 4.76 9.54
CA SER A 59 -11.31 5.72 10.64
C SER A 59 -11.81 7.08 10.18
N ASN A 60 -12.55 7.81 11.03
CA ASN A 60 -12.99 9.18 10.73
C ASN A 60 -11.80 10.09 10.33
N SER A 61 -10.64 9.90 10.96
CA SER A 61 -9.41 10.62 10.61
C SER A 61 -8.92 10.31 9.19
N THR A 62 -9.02 9.06 8.74
CA THR A 62 -8.63 8.67 7.37
C THR A 62 -9.60 9.26 6.36
N SER A 63 -10.90 9.17 6.60
CA SER A 63 -11.92 9.76 5.73
C SER A 63 -11.78 11.28 5.63
N GLN A 64 -11.51 11.97 6.75
CA GLN A 64 -11.33 13.42 6.78
C GLN A 64 -10.04 13.88 6.07
N TRP A 65 -8.95 13.11 6.20
CA TRP A 65 -7.72 13.39 5.46
C TRP A 65 -7.93 13.18 3.96
N LEU A 66 -8.57 12.08 3.55
CA LEU A 66 -8.92 11.78 2.17
C LEU A 66 -9.76 12.90 1.55
N SER A 67 -10.81 13.35 2.23
CA SER A 67 -11.68 14.43 1.73
C SER A 67 -10.95 15.77 1.62
N SER A 68 -9.89 15.99 2.40
CA SER A 68 -9.14 17.25 2.41
C SER A 68 -7.99 17.29 1.41
N ASN A 69 -7.46 16.12 1.03
CA ASN A 69 -6.21 16.01 0.25
C ASN A 69 -6.36 15.32 -1.11
N MET A 70 -7.46 14.59 -1.34
CA MET A 70 -7.70 13.86 -2.60
C MET A 70 -8.85 14.47 -3.37
N GLY A 71 -8.84 14.30 -4.70
CA GLY A 71 -9.92 14.79 -5.55
C GLY A 71 -11.16 13.91 -5.56
N SER A 72 -10.97 12.61 -5.42
CA SER A 72 -12.09 11.71 -5.15
C SER A 72 -11.62 10.40 -4.53
N VAL A 73 -12.56 9.69 -3.89
CA VAL A 73 -12.37 8.32 -3.42
C VAL A 73 -13.27 7.41 -4.25
N LEU A 74 -12.68 6.38 -4.86
CA LEU A 74 -13.43 5.40 -5.65
C LEU A 74 -14.22 4.49 -4.70
N ASN A 75 -15.52 4.78 -4.55
CA ASN A 75 -16.44 3.95 -3.79
C ASN A 75 -16.86 2.73 -4.62
N GLY A 76 -16.76 1.52 -4.06
CA GLY A 76 -17.41 0.34 -4.68
C GLY A 76 -16.69 -1.00 -4.63
N LEU A 77 -15.49 -1.10 -4.05
CA LEU A 77 -14.68 -2.34 -4.11
C LEU A 77 -14.53 -3.09 -2.79
N VAL A 78 -15.26 -2.67 -1.77
CA VAL A 78 -15.22 -3.23 -0.40
C VAL A 78 -15.46 -4.74 -0.37
N LEU A 79 -16.12 -5.28 -1.40
CA LEU A 79 -16.48 -6.70 -1.51
C LEU A 79 -15.95 -7.35 -2.81
N SER A 80 -15.04 -6.70 -3.52
CA SER A 80 -14.52 -7.18 -4.81
C SER A 80 -13.01 -7.00 -4.87
N PRO A 81 -12.24 -7.83 -4.14
CA PRO A 81 -10.78 -7.77 -4.14
C PRO A 81 -10.20 -7.96 -5.55
N ASP A 82 -10.85 -8.73 -6.42
CA ASP A 82 -10.42 -8.92 -7.82
C ASP A 82 -10.41 -7.63 -8.66
N LEU A 83 -11.19 -6.62 -8.25
CA LEU A 83 -11.22 -5.31 -8.88
C LEU A 83 -10.19 -4.34 -8.26
N ASN A 84 -9.51 -4.78 -7.20
CA ASN A 84 -8.48 -4.00 -6.55
C ASN A 84 -7.11 -4.28 -7.14
N TYR A 85 -6.59 -3.34 -7.93
CA TYR A 85 -5.31 -3.47 -8.63
C TYR A 85 -4.17 -3.90 -7.69
N ILE A 86 -4.17 -3.40 -6.45
CA ILE A 86 -3.15 -3.75 -5.45
C ILE A 86 -3.17 -5.24 -5.08
N GLU A 87 -4.29 -5.95 -5.20
CA GLU A 87 -4.37 -7.39 -4.90
C GLU A 87 -3.59 -8.21 -5.94
N ASN A 88 -3.65 -7.80 -7.22
CA ASN A 88 -2.80 -8.39 -8.26
C ASN A 88 -1.32 -8.11 -8.00
N VAL A 89 -1.00 -6.90 -7.53
CA VAL A 89 0.36 -6.55 -7.11
C VAL A 89 0.81 -7.43 -5.95
N TRP A 90 -0.03 -7.64 -4.93
CA TRP A 90 0.28 -8.52 -3.81
C TRP A 90 0.51 -9.96 -4.23
N GLY A 91 -0.25 -10.48 -5.20
CA GLY A 91 -0.05 -11.82 -5.76
C GLY A 91 1.32 -11.96 -6.42
N ILE A 92 1.69 -11.03 -7.31
CA ILE A 92 3.01 -11.02 -7.96
C ILE A 92 4.11 -10.84 -6.92
N PHE A 93 3.97 -9.85 -6.04
CA PHE A 93 4.93 -9.51 -4.99
C PHE A 93 5.24 -10.72 -4.10
N THR A 94 4.20 -11.40 -3.61
CA THR A 94 4.34 -12.58 -2.75
C THR A 94 5.05 -13.72 -3.48
N ASN A 95 4.75 -13.92 -4.77
CA ASN A 95 5.40 -14.94 -5.60
C ASN A 95 6.91 -14.68 -5.77
N PHE A 96 7.33 -13.41 -5.89
CA PHE A 96 8.75 -13.06 -5.97
C PHE A 96 9.46 -13.19 -4.62
N VAL A 97 8.85 -12.74 -3.52
CA VAL A 97 9.44 -12.86 -2.17
C VAL A 97 9.70 -14.32 -1.81
N TYR A 98 8.74 -15.21 -2.08
CA TYR A 98 8.80 -16.63 -1.73
C TYR A 98 9.17 -17.54 -2.92
N GLN A 99 9.73 -16.98 -3.98
CA GLN A 99 10.10 -17.72 -5.18
C GLN A 99 10.95 -18.95 -4.84
N ASN A 100 10.73 -20.06 -5.55
CA ASN A 100 11.45 -21.32 -5.31
C ASN A 100 11.28 -21.85 -3.87
N SER A 101 10.15 -21.56 -3.22
CA SER A 101 9.87 -21.93 -1.83
C SER A 101 10.88 -21.36 -0.83
N LYS A 102 11.44 -20.18 -1.11
CA LYS A 102 12.38 -19.48 -0.23
C LYS A 102 11.76 -19.32 1.17
N GLN A 103 12.56 -19.58 2.19
CA GLN A 103 12.20 -19.40 3.59
C GLN A 103 13.19 -18.43 4.24
N PHE A 104 12.74 -17.73 5.27
CA PHE A 104 13.54 -16.72 5.96
C PHE A 104 13.76 -17.12 7.41
N SER A 105 15.00 -16.99 7.89
CA SER A 105 15.40 -17.39 9.23
C SER A 105 15.03 -16.38 10.32
N SER A 106 14.77 -15.13 9.95
CA SER A 106 14.29 -14.10 10.86
C SER A 106 13.39 -13.09 10.15
N VAL A 107 12.68 -12.29 10.94
CA VAL A 107 11.83 -11.21 10.44
C VAL A 107 12.66 -10.15 9.72
N GLU A 108 13.85 -9.84 10.22
CA GLU A 108 14.76 -8.84 9.65
C GLU A 108 15.25 -9.27 8.26
N VAL A 109 15.54 -10.56 8.07
CA VAL A 109 15.92 -11.08 6.74
C VAL A 109 14.74 -11.04 5.77
N LEU A 110 13.52 -11.29 6.26
CA LEU A 110 12.31 -11.16 5.46
C LEU A 110 12.02 -9.69 5.09
N GLU A 111 12.18 -8.75 6.04
CA GLU A 111 11.99 -7.31 5.82
C GLU A 111 12.92 -6.80 4.70
N LEU A 112 14.21 -7.17 4.72
CA LEU A 112 15.16 -6.83 3.66
C LEU A 112 14.76 -7.41 2.30
N ALA A 113 14.37 -8.69 2.26
CA ALA A 113 13.95 -9.32 1.00
C ALA A 113 12.67 -8.70 0.42
N ILE A 114 11.76 -8.23 1.29
CA ILE A 114 10.56 -7.51 0.89
C ILE A 114 10.92 -6.16 0.25
N GLU A 115 11.86 -5.41 0.83
CA GLU A 115 12.35 -4.14 0.26
C GLU A 115 13.03 -4.35 -1.10
N ASP A 116 13.92 -5.35 -1.21
CA ASP A 116 14.62 -5.69 -2.45
C ASP A 116 13.63 -6.03 -3.57
N VAL A 117 12.69 -6.94 -3.31
CA VAL A 117 11.68 -7.35 -4.29
C VAL A 117 10.77 -6.18 -4.66
N TRP A 118 10.44 -5.30 -3.71
CA TRP A 118 9.60 -4.14 -4.02
C TRP A 118 10.29 -3.22 -5.00
N PHE A 119 11.57 -2.93 -4.77
CA PHE A 119 12.40 -2.13 -5.66
C PHE A 119 12.52 -2.75 -7.06
N GLU A 120 12.75 -4.06 -7.14
CA GLU A 120 12.85 -4.80 -8.42
C GLU A 120 11.54 -4.80 -9.21
N LEU A 121 10.39 -4.84 -8.53
CA LEU A 121 9.08 -4.85 -9.18
C LEU A 121 8.62 -3.47 -9.62
N GLN A 122 9.20 -2.38 -9.09
CA GLN A 122 8.79 -1.03 -9.46
C GLN A 122 8.74 -0.83 -10.99
N PRO A 123 9.75 -1.16 -11.80
CA PRO A 123 9.69 -0.97 -13.26
C PRO A 123 8.65 -1.84 -13.98
N GLN A 124 8.30 -3.00 -13.41
CA GLN A 124 7.39 -3.97 -14.04
C GLN A 124 5.93 -3.62 -13.79
N LEU A 125 5.60 -3.04 -12.63
CA LEU A 125 4.25 -2.58 -12.27
C LEU A 125 3.72 -1.45 -13.16
N THR A 126 4.56 -0.85 -14.00
CA THR A 126 4.20 0.13 -15.03
C THR A 126 3.87 -0.47 -16.39
N LEU A 127 4.17 -1.76 -16.61
CA LEU A 127 4.06 -2.44 -17.92
C LEU A 127 2.93 -3.48 -17.98
N LEU A 128 2.22 -3.73 -16.88
CA LEU A 128 1.14 -4.73 -16.79
C LEU A 128 -0.22 -4.23 -17.32
N THR A 129 -0.21 -3.28 -18.25
CA THR A 129 -1.40 -2.73 -18.92
C THR A 129 -1.24 -2.76 -20.43
#